data_AF-A0A0A0J684-F1
#
_entry.id   AF-A0A0A0J684-F1
#
_cell.length_a   1.000
_cell.length_b   1.000
_cell.length_c   1.000
_cell.angle_alpha   90.00
_cell.angle_beta   90.00
_cell.angle_gamma   90.00
#
_symmetry.space_group_name_H-M   'P 1'
#
loop_
_entity.id
_entity.type
_entity.pdbx_description
1 polymer ?
#
loop_
_entity_poly.entity_id
_entity_poly.type
_entity_poly.pdbx_seq_one_letter_code
_entity_poly.pdbx_strand_id
1 'polypeptide(L)' 'MSDPESRSDTERQDLEQRVHVDLPRITVDQMTTSQDVTPPPDPTGGRDVDTEFVIRHA' A
#
# COMPACT_ATOMS: atom_id res chain seq x y z
N MET A 1 4.56 -52.79 -10.62
CA MET A 1 5.09 -52.08 -9.44
C MET A 1 4.88 -50.60 -9.71
N SER A 2 4.06 -49.91 -8.93
CA SER A 2 3.83 -48.47 -9.06
C SER A 2 4.70 -47.76 -8.03
N ASP A 3 5.54 -46.84 -8.48
CA ASP A 3 6.47 -46.11 -7.63
C ASP A 3 5.75 -45.26 -6.57
N PRO A 4 6.20 -45.27 -5.31
CA PRO A 4 5.61 -44.48 -4.23
C PRO A 4 5.83 -42.97 -4.39
N GLU A 5 6.87 -42.54 -5.13
CA GLU A 5 7.18 -41.11 -5.32
C GLU A 5 6.16 -40.39 -6.21
N SER A 6 5.55 -41.08 -7.17
CA SER A 6 4.51 -40.47 -8.03
C SER A 6 3.23 -40.09 -7.27
N ARG A 7 2.95 -40.72 -6.12
CA ARG A 7 1.77 -40.39 -5.31
C ARG A 7 1.94 -39.05 -4.60
N SER A 8 3.13 -38.78 -4.06
CA SER A 8 3.42 -37.51 -3.37
C SER A 8 3.41 -36.30 -4.30
N ASP A 9 3.82 -36.48 -5.57
CA ASP A 9 3.77 -35.40 -6.55
C ASP A 9 2.33 -35.07 -6.96
N THR A 10 1.48 -36.10 -7.05
CA THR A 10 0.04 -35.92 -7.35
C THR A 10 -0.67 -35.19 -6.22
N GLU A 11 -0.38 -35.56 -4.96
CA GLU A 11 -0.96 -34.89 -3.78
C GLU A 11 -0.48 -33.44 -3.66
N ARG A 12 0.79 -33.16 -3.97
CA ARG A 12 1.34 -31.80 -4.00
C ARG A 12 0.66 -30.96 -5.09
N GLN A 13 0.45 -31.51 -6.28
CA GLN A 13 -0.25 -30.84 -7.37
C GLN A 13 -1.74 -30.59 -7.06
N ASP A 14 -2.44 -31.54 -6.44
CA ASP A 14 -3.84 -31.34 -6.00
C ASP A 14 -3.94 -30.22 -4.95
N LEU A 15 -3.01 -30.21 -3.99
CA LEU A 15 -2.93 -29.15 -3.01
C LEU A 15 -2.67 -27.80 -3.68
N GLU A 16 -1.67 -27.71 -4.56
CA GLU A 16 -1.35 -26.49 -5.32
C GLU A 16 -2.57 -25.94 -6.06
N GLN A 17 -3.36 -26.79 -6.72
CA GLN A 17 -4.59 -26.35 -7.41
C GLN A 17 -5.67 -25.85 -6.45
N ARG A 18 -5.81 -26.48 -5.28
CA ARG A 18 -6.82 -26.12 -4.28
C ARG A 18 -6.49 -24.86 -3.50
N VAL A 19 -5.21 -24.55 -3.32
CA VAL A 19 -4.75 -23.31 -2.66
C VAL A 19 -4.29 -22.23 -3.62
N HIS A 20 -4.30 -22.47 -4.93
CA HIS A 20 -3.95 -21.43 -5.89
C HIS A 20 -5.00 -20.31 -5.83
N VAL A 21 -4.57 -19.14 -5.36
CA VAL A 21 -5.37 -17.93 -5.41
C VAL A 21 -4.71 -16.98 -6.40
N ASP A 22 -5.33 -16.85 -7.57
CA ASP A 22 -4.96 -15.86 -8.57
C ASP A 22 -5.40 -14.45 -8.12
N LEU A 23 -4.61 -13.85 -7.23
CA LEU A 23 -4.79 -12.44 -6.88
C LEU A 23 -3.96 -11.56 -7.82
N PRO A 24 -4.53 -10.46 -8.33
CA PRO A 24 -3.77 -9.47 -9.07
C PRO A 24 -2.64 -8.94 -8.18
N ARG A 25 -1.42 -8.99 -8.68
CA ARG A 25 -0.26 -8.41 -7.99
C ARG A 25 -0.35 -6.90 -8.08
N ILE A 26 -0.32 -6.24 -6.92
CA ILE A 26 -0.29 -4.78 -6.82
C ILE A 26 1.16 -4.30 -6.78
N THR A 27 1.48 -3.33 -7.61
CA THR A 27 2.78 -2.63 -7.62
C THR A 27 2.88 -1.65 -6.45
N VAL A 28 4.09 -1.23 -6.12
CA VAL A 28 4.33 -0.25 -5.04
C VAL A 28 3.56 1.05 -5.29
N ASP A 29 3.51 1.52 -6.55
CA ASP A 29 2.80 2.75 -6.91
C ASP A 29 1.29 2.64 -6.68
N GLN A 30 0.74 1.43 -6.75
CA GLN A 30 -0.67 1.14 -6.47
C GLN A 30 -0.98 0.99 -4.98
N MET A 31 0.02 0.97 -4.10
CA MET A 31 -0.14 0.94 -2.63
C MET A 31 -0.30 2.34 -2.03
N THR A 32 -0.84 3.30 -2.78
CA THR A 32 -1.08 4.66 -2.30
C THR A 32 -2.50 4.77 -1.76
N THR A 33 -2.64 5.30 -0.55
CA THR A 33 -3.95 5.66 0.02
C THR A 33 -4.02 7.17 0.20
N SER A 34 -5.19 7.76 -0.07
CA SER A 34 -5.46 9.18 0.16
C SER A 34 -6.52 9.33 1.23
N GLN A 35 -6.34 10.29 2.13
CA GLN A 35 -7.40 10.75 3.03
C GLN A 35 -7.70 12.20 2.72
N ASP A 36 -8.99 12.52 2.61
CA ASP A 36 -9.44 13.90 2.61
C ASP A 36 -9.43 14.40 4.06
N VAL A 37 -8.66 15.46 4.33
CA VAL A 37 -8.51 16.04 5.66
C VAL A 37 -8.82 17.53 5.61
N THR A 38 -9.74 17.96 6.46
CA THR A 38 -9.96 19.40 6.71
C THR A 38 -8.92 19.86 7.74
N PRO A 39 -8.02 20.81 7.40
CA PRO A 39 -7.08 21.36 8.37
C PRO A 39 -7.84 22.01 9.54
N PRO A 40 -7.32 21.92 10.78
CA PRO A 40 -7.90 22.64 11.89
C PRO A 40 -7.86 24.17 11.62
N PRO A 41 -8.82 24.94 12.16
CA PRO A 41 -8.77 26.40 12.10
C PRO A 41 -7.46 26.92 12.68
N ASP A 42 -6.85 27.90 12.02
CA ASP A 42 -5.61 28.51 12.48
C ASP A 42 -5.81 29.19 13.86
N PRO A 43 -5.16 28.72 14.94
CA PRO A 43 -5.30 29.32 16.26
C PRO A 43 -4.65 30.71 16.37
N THR A 44 -3.75 31.05 15.44
CA THR A 44 -3.06 32.34 15.38
C THR A 44 -3.72 33.37 14.47
N GLY A 45 -4.84 33.02 13.82
CA GLY A 45 -5.63 33.96 13.04
C GLY A 45 -4.85 34.54 11.86
N GLY A 46 -4.37 33.68 10.95
CA GLY A 46 -3.74 34.10 9.71
C GLY A 46 -2.46 34.86 9.98
N ARG A 47 -1.36 34.13 10.23
CA ARG A 47 -0.04 34.74 10.02
C ARG A 47 0.01 35.20 8.57
N ASP A 48 0.01 36.52 8.39
CA ASP A 48 0.24 37.16 7.10
C ASP A 48 1.66 36.78 6.64
N VAL A 49 1.73 35.71 5.84
CA VAL A 49 2.96 35.15 5.31
C VAL A 49 3.71 36.14 4.42
N ASP A 50 2.99 37.08 3.81
CA ASP A 50 3.57 38.12 2.97
C ASP A 50 4.32 39.14 3.84
N THR A 51 3.71 39.54 4.96
CA THR A 51 4.37 40.43 5.93
C THR A 51 5.56 39.76 6.63
N GLU A 52 5.46 38.46 6.97
CA GLU A 52 6.51 37.75 7.72
C GLU A 52 7.78 37.51 6.88
N PHE A 53 7.63 37.28 5.56
CA PHE A 53 8.77 37.12 4.65
C PHE A 53 9.61 38.39 4.53
N VAL A 54 8.95 39.55 4.41
CA VAL A 54 9.58 40.87 4.33
C VAL A 54 10.40 41.18 5.59
N ILE A 55 9.90 40.82 6.78
CA ILE A 55 10.59 41.11 8.05
C ILE A 55 11.84 40.25 8.26
N ARG A 56 11.86 38.98 7.82
CA ARG A 56 13.03 38.09 8.03
C ARG A 56 14.16 38.28 7.03
N HIS A 57 13.88 38.86 5.86
CA HIS A 57 14.87 39.06 4.78
C HIS A 57 15.19 40.54 4.51
N ALA A 58 14.78 41.44 5.42
CA ALA A 58 15.19 42.85 5.42
C ALA A 58 16.57 43.06 6.05
#